data_AF-A0A0F8ZYK3-F1
#
_entry.id   AF-A0A0F8ZYK3-F1
#
_cell.length_a   1.000
_cell.length_b   1.000
_cell.length_c   1.000
_cell.angle_alpha   90.00
_cell.angle_beta   90.00
_cell.angle_gamma   90.00
#
_symmetry.space_group_name_H-M   'P 1'
#
loop_
_entity.id
_entity.type
_entity.pdbx_description
1 polymer ?
#
loop_
_entity_poly.entity_id
_entity_poly.type
_entity_poly.pdbx_seq_one_letter_code
_entity_poly.pdbx_strand_id
1 'polypeptide(L)'
;MSTPLPNSSFSEDIPGLQTAWDSTSLTTFMSCPRKYQLSMIEQWNSQHQSVALTFGILFHKGMEIFEKTLAEPQDRDAALRNAIIEILLWSSNYFDKEGIPVESWEFAPWPITDDRRNRNTLVRALIWYVSHYDPDPAQTIIFKDGRPAVELSFKIPLPLETPTGDHYLLCGHIDRLVRFLDQVWVLDYKTTSTTINASYFSKFSPHLQLSLYTMAA
;
A
#
# COMPACT_ATOMS: atom_id res chain seq x y z
N MET A 1 -8.06 -9.68 -27.28
CA MET A 1 -7.40 -9.90 -25.97
C MET A 1 -6.17 -9.01 -25.95
N SER A 2 -6.20 -7.90 -25.19
CA SER A 2 -5.03 -7.06 -25.00
C SER A 2 -4.00 -7.85 -24.19
N THR A 3 -2.83 -8.07 -24.75
CA THR A 3 -1.68 -8.58 -24.00
C THR A 3 -1.47 -7.69 -22.78
N PRO A 4 -1.35 -8.24 -21.56
CA PRO A 4 -1.02 -7.44 -20.39
C PRO A 4 0.27 -6.66 -20.69
N LEU A 5 0.29 -5.38 -20.33
CA LEU A 5 1.52 -4.58 -20.42
C LEU A 5 2.63 -5.34 -19.67
N PRO A 6 3.84 -5.44 -20.25
CA PRO A 6 4.95 -6.12 -19.59
C PRO A 6 5.20 -5.47 -18.23
N ASN A 7 5.39 -6.30 -17.20
CA ASN A 7 5.71 -5.82 -15.86
C ASN A 7 7.05 -5.07 -15.92
N SER A 8 7.02 -3.75 -15.74
CA SER A 8 8.18 -2.86 -15.85
C SER A 8 9.31 -3.14 -14.86
N SER A 9 9.08 -4.04 -13.89
CA SER A 9 10.11 -4.49 -12.96
C SER A 9 11.04 -5.55 -13.57
N PHE A 10 10.71 -6.10 -14.74
CA PHE A 10 11.52 -7.12 -15.43
C PHE A 10 12.14 -6.57 -16.72
N SER A 11 13.29 -7.12 -17.09
CA SER A 11 13.96 -6.83 -18.36
C SER A 11 13.09 -7.25 -19.54
N GLU A 12 13.03 -6.38 -20.55
CA GLU A 12 12.38 -6.69 -21.83
C GLU A 12 13.27 -7.62 -22.69
N ASP A 13 14.59 -7.53 -22.53
CA ASP A 13 15.58 -8.28 -23.32
C ASP A 13 15.92 -9.65 -22.75
N ILE A 14 15.86 -9.80 -21.42
CA ILE A 14 16.26 -11.01 -20.71
C ILE A 14 15.07 -11.58 -19.92
N PRO A 15 14.38 -12.60 -20.46
CA PRO A 15 13.22 -13.19 -19.80
C PRO A 15 13.52 -13.66 -18.37
N GLY A 16 12.69 -13.22 -17.42
CA GLY A 16 12.79 -13.60 -16.01
C GLY A 16 13.82 -12.82 -15.19
N LEU A 17 14.58 -11.90 -15.81
CA LEU A 17 15.48 -11.01 -15.08
C LEU A 17 14.70 -9.84 -14.47
N GLN A 18 14.59 -9.80 -13.14
CA GLN A 18 14.04 -8.63 -12.44
C GLN A 18 15.10 -7.53 -12.36
N THR A 19 14.80 -6.35 -12.91
CA THR A 19 15.69 -5.18 -12.96
C THR A 19 15.33 -4.13 -11.91
N ALA A 20 14.05 -4.04 -11.50
CA ALA A 20 13.61 -3.21 -10.39
C ALA A 20 13.10 -4.07 -9.22
N TRP A 21 13.71 -3.91 -8.05
CA TRP A 21 13.47 -4.72 -6.87
C TRP A 21 12.79 -3.89 -5.77
N ASP A 22 11.68 -4.41 -5.26
CA ASP A 22 10.99 -3.82 -4.11
C ASP A 22 11.19 -4.67 -2.85
N SER A 23 10.71 -4.18 -1.72
CA SER A 23 10.82 -4.92 -0.46
C SER A 23 10.14 -6.29 -0.50
N THR A 24 9.09 -6.47 -1.30
CA THR A 24 8.32 -7.71 -1.40
C THR A 24 9.09 -8.76 -2.19
N SER A 25 9.60 -8.41 -3.38
CA SER A 25 10.36 -9.32 -4.24
C SER A 25 11.68 -9.72 -3.59
N LEU A 26 12.39 -8.76 -2.99
CA LEU A 26 13.67 -9.00 -2.33
C LEU A 26 13.49 -9.87 -1.07
N THR A 27 12.50 -9.59 -0.22
CA THR A 27 12.19 -10.44 0.95
C THR A 27 11.75 -11.85 0.53
N THR A 28 10.98 -11.97 -0.56
CA THR A 28 10.56 -13.28 -1.07
C THR A 28 11.76 -14.09 -1.57
N PHE A 29 12.69 -13.47 -2.30
CA PHE A 29 13.90 -14.12 -2.77
C PHE A 29 14.81 -14.55 -1.61
N MET A 30 15.06 -13.64 -0.66
CA MET A 30 15.90 -13.91 0.52
C MET A 30 15.33 -15.03 1.41
N SER A 31 14.01 -15.12 1.51
CA SER A 31 13.35 -16.15 2.32
C SER A 31 13.29 -17.51 1.61
N CYS A 32 12.97 -17.55 0.32
CA CYS A 32 12.89 -18.77 -0.46
C CYS A 32 12.98 -18.48 -1.96
N PRO A 33 14.12 -18.78 -2.62
CA PRO A 33 14.28 -18.57 -4.06
C PRO A 33 13.25 -19.30 -4.91
N ARG A 34 12.79 -20.49 -4.48
CA ARG A 34 11.74 -21.23 -5.19
C ARG A 34 10.37 -20.53 -5.10
N LYS A 35 10.04 -19.94 -3.95
CA LYS A 35 8.82 -19.14 -3.79
C LYS A 35 8.88 -17.91 -4.69
N TYR A 36 10.01 -17.22 -4.70
CA TYR A 36 10.24 -16.06 -5.58
C TYR A 36 10.07 -16.43 -7.06
N GLN A 37 10.67 -17.53 -7.51
CA GLN A 37 10.51 -18.01 -8.88
C GLN A 37 9.02 -18.22 -9.21
N LEU A 38 8.31 -18.99 -8.38
CA LEU A 38 6.90 -19.31 -8.62
C LEU A 38 6.01 -18.05 -8.61
N SER A 39 6.14 -17.18 -7.61
CA SER A 39 5.23 -16.05 -7.44
C SER A 39 5.60 -14.81 -8.25
N MET A 40 6.90 -14.49 -8.39
CA MET A 40 7.37 -13.26 -9.05
C MET A 40 7.72 -13.47 -10.52
N ILE A 41 8.37 -14.59 -10.88
CA ILE A 41 8.74 -14.87 -12.28
C ILE A 41 7.59 -15.56 -13.00
N GLU A 42 7.09 -16.67 -12.45
CA GLU A 42 6.05 -17.49 -13.07
C GLU A 42 4.63 -16.98 -12.78
N GLN A 43 4.48 -15.96 -11.90
CA GLN A 43 3.21 -15.30 -11.57
C GLN A 43 2.13 -16.24 -11.00
N TRP A 44 2.55 -17.30 -10.29
CA TRP A 44 1.64 -18.17 -9.55
C TRP A 44 1.07 -17.43 -8.35
N ASN A 45 -0.22 -17.12 -8.44
CA ASN A 45 -0.95 -16.39 -7.41
C ASN A 45 -2.21 -17.16 -6.97
N SER A 46 -2.67 -16.87 -5.76
CA SER A 46 -3.98 -17.34 -5.31
C SER A 46 -5.06 -16.77 -6.23
N GLN A 47 -6.07 -17.57 -6.58
CA GLN A 47 -7.24 -17.10 -7.35
C GLN A 47 -8.04 -16.02 -6.60
N HIS A 48 -7.91 -15.97 -5.28
CA HIS A 48 -8.59 -14.99 -4.43
C HIS A 48 -7.60 -14.19 -3.60
N GLN A 49 -7.81 -12.88 -3.53
CA GLN A 49 -7.09 -11.99 -2.62
C GLN A 49 -7.56 -12.23 -1.18
N SER A 50 -6.63 -12.19 -0.22
CA SER A 50 -7.02 -12.36 1.18
C SER A 50 -7.79 -11.14 1.68
N VAL A 51 -8.84 -11.39 2.48
CA VAL A 51 -9.67 -10.35 3.11
C VAL A 51 -8.81 -9.35 3.89
N ALA A 52 -7.75 -9.83 4.54
CA ALA A 52 -6.81 -8.99 5.27
C ALA A 52 -6.04 -8.01 4.39
N LEU A 53 -5.56 -8.48 3.23
CA LEU A 53 -4.84 -7.63 2.28
C LEU A 53 -5.77 -6.59 1.65
N THR A 54 -6.97 -7.01 1.22
CA THR A 54 -8.00 -6.10 0.69
C THR A 54 -8.37 -5.02 1.70
N PHE A 55 -8.58 -5.39 2.97
CA PHE A 55 -8.85 -4.43 4.05
C PHE A 55 -7.73 -3.40 4.20
N GLY A 56 -6.47 -3.86 4.21
CA GLY A 56 -5.31 -2.98 4.30
C GLY A 56 -5.26 -2.00 3.13
N ILE A 57 -5.39 -2.48 1.89
CA ILE A 57 -5.39 -1.64 0.68
C ILE A 57 -6.46 -0.55 0.76
N LEU A 58 -7.69 -0.92 1.14
CA LEU A 58 -8.79 0.04 1.26
C LEU A 58 -8.56 1.05 2.38
N PHE A 59 -7.96 0.63 3.50
CA PHE A 59 -7.62 1.56 4.59
C PHE A 59 -6.55 2.57 4.16
N HIS A 60 -5.46 2.11 3.53
CA HIS A 60 -4.42 3.01 2.98
C HIS A 60 -5.03 3.97 1.96
N LYS A 61 -5.93 3.48 1.09
CA LYS A 61 -6.62 4.35 0.13
C LYS A 61 -7.45 5.45 0.80
N GLY A 62 -8.15 5.11 1.87
CA GLY A 62 -8.89 6.08 2.68
C GLY A 62 -7.99 7.15 3.30
N MET A 63 -6.86 6.74 3.89
CA MET A 63 -5.87 7.67 4.44
C MET A 63 -5.23 8.54 3.35
N GLU A 64 -4.87 7.97 2.21
CA GLU A 64 -4.32 8.69 1.06
C GLU A 64 -5.26 9.81 0.61
N ILE A 65 -6.54 9.49 0.42
CA ILE A 65 -7.57 10.45 0.00
C ILE A 65 -7.77 11.52 1.08
N PHE A 66 -7.87 11.11 2.35
CA PHE A 66 -8.02 12.03 3.46
C PHE A 66 -6.88 13.06 3.50
N GLU A 67 -5.63 12.62 3.47
CA GLU A 67 -4.45 13.50 3.53
C GLU A 67 -4.32 14.40 2.31
N LYS A 68 -4.58 13.87 1.11
CA LYS A 68 -4.58 14.68 -0.12
C LYS A 68 -5.64 15.77 -0.09
N THR A 69 -6.83 15.41 0.38
CA THR A 69 -7.97 16.32 0.49
C THR A 69 -7.77 17.33 1.62
N LEU A 70 -7.09 16.97 2.72
CA LEU A 70 -6.80 17.88 3.83
C LEU A 70 -5.78 18.97 3.46
N ALA A 71 -4.93 18.72 2.47
CA ALA A 71 -3.95 19.69 1.98
C ALA A 71 -4.56 20.83 1.15
N GLU A 72 -5.82 20.68 0.72
CA GLU A 72 -6.58 21.68 -0.03
C GLU A 72 -7.41 22.57 0.92
N PRO A 73 -7.87 23.76 0.48
CA PRO A 73 -8.69 24.67 1.30
C PRO A 73 -10.12 24.14 1.54
N GLN A 74 -10.27 23.12 2.38
CA GLN A 74 -11.53 22.61 2.90
C GLN A 74 -11.46 22.34 4.39
N ASP A 75 -12.63 22.17 5.01
CA ASP A 75 -12.73 21.67 6.37
C ASP A 75 -12.41 20.16 6.44
N ARG A 76 -11.82 19.74 7.56
CA ARG A 76 -11.41 18.37 7.86
C ARG A 76 -12.56 17.38 7.73
N ASP A 77 -13.75 17.78 8.16
CA ASP A 77 -14.95 16.94 8.06
C ASP A 77 -15.32 16.63 6.61
N ALA A 78 -15.09 17.56 5.69
CA ALA A 78 -15.28 17.33 4.26
C ALA A 78 -14.24 16.35 3.71
N ALA A 79 -12.97 16.47 4.13
CA ALA A 79 -11.92 15.52 3.76
C ALA A 79 -12.23 14.10 4.26
N LEU A 80 -12.67 13.96 5.51
CA LEU A 80 -13.07 12.67 6.08
C LEU A 80 -14.29 12.09 5.35
N ARG A 81 -15.31 12.91 5.06
CA ARG A 81 -16.48 12.48 4.30
C ARG A 81 -16.10 11.97 2.91
N ASN A 82 -15.22 12.66 2.20
CA ASN A 82 -14.75 12.26 0.88
C ASN A 82 -14.01 10.91 0.94
N ALA A 83 -13.10 10.76 1.91
CA ALA A 83 -12.41 9.50 2.14
C ALA A 83 -13.37 8.34 2.42
N ILE A 84 -14.38 8.54 3.28
CA ILE A 84 -15.41 7.54 3.59
C ILE A 84 -16.21 7.14 2.34
N ILE A 85 -16.66 8.10 1.55
CA ILE A 85 -17.42 7.84 0.32
C ILE A 85 -16.59 6.97 -0.63
N GLU A 86 -15.34 7.35 -0.87
CA GLU A 86 -14.45 6.61 -1.76
C GLU A 86 -14.18 5.19 -1.26
N ILE A 87 -13.78 4.99 0.00
CA ILE A 87 -13.57 3.61 0.50
C ILE A 87 -14.85 2.77 0.44
N LEU A 88 -16.04 3.37 0.58
CA LEU A 88 -17.30 2.66 0.45
C LEU A 88 -17.59 2.27 -1.00
N LEU A 89 -17.27 3.12 -1.97
CA LEU A 89 -17.37 2.82 -3.40
C LEU A 89 -16.36 1.73 -3.79
N TRP A 90 -15.10 1.86 -3.37
CA TRP A 90 -14.03 0.91 -3.68
C TRP A 90 -14.18 -0.43 -2.94
N SER A 91 -14.85 -0.44 -1.78
CA SER A 91 -15.25 -1.67 -1.08
C SER A 91 -16.56 -2.27 -1.61
N SER A 92 -16.93 -1.95 -2.84
CA SER A 92 -18.01 -2.61 -3.57
C SER A 92 -17.37 -3.54 -4.58
N ASN A 93 -17.80 -4.79 -4.61
CA ASN A 93 -17.38 -5.75 -5.61
C ASN A 93 -18.30 -5.67 -6.82
N TYR A 94 -17.71 -5.83 -8.00
CA TYR A 94 -18.41 -6.23 -9.22
C TYR A 94 -18.52 -7.76 -9.28
N PHE A 95 -18.81 -8.44 -8.17
CA PHE A 95 -18.86 -9.91 -8.14
C PHE A 95 -20.16 -10.36 -7.48
N ASP A 96 -20.85 -11.32 -8.10
CA ASP A 96 -22.05 -11.91 -7.51
C ASP A 96 -21.71 -12.80 -6.29
N LYS A 97 -22.76 -13.36 -5.68
CA LYS A 97 -22.71 -14.26 -4.53
C LYS A 97 -21.94 -15.57 -4.81
N GLU A 98 -21.67 -15.90 -6.07
CA GLU A 98 -20.85 -17.03 -6.51
C GLU A 98 -19.39 -16.63 -6.80
N GLY A 99 -19.03 -15.35 -6.61
CA GLY A 99 -17.69 -14.83 -6.87
C GLY A 99 -17.38 -14.62 -8.35
N ILE A 100 -18.40 -14.57 -9.21
CA ILE A 100 -18.25 -14.33 -10.64
C ILE A 100 -18.32 -12.82 -10.90
N PRO A 101 -17.39 -12.25 -11.71
CA PRO A 101 -17.47 -10.84 -12.05
C PRO A 101 -18.78 -10.55 -12.81
N VAL A 102 -19.63 -9.69 -12.25
CA VAL A 102 -20.85 -9.20 -12.87
C VAL A 102 -20.56 -7.90 -13.62
N GLU A 103 -20.92 -7.86 -14.89
CA GLU A 103 -20.90 -6.65 -15.74
C GLU A 103 -22.00 -5.63 -15.33
N SER A 104 -22.89 -5.98 -14.41
CA SER A 104 -23.99 -5.10 -14.02
C SER A 104 -23.52 -4.01 -13.06
N TRP A 105 -24.03 -2.80 -13.26
CA TRP A 105 -23.90 -1.63 -12.37
C TRP A 105 -24.60 -1.82 -11.01
N GLU A 106 -24.85 -3.07 -10.60
CA GLU A 106 -25.47 -3.39 -9.33
C GLU A 106 -24.41 -3.31 -8.24
N PHE A 107 -24.63 -2.41 -7.29
CA PHE A 107 -23.80 -2.28 -6.11
C PHE A 107 -23.88 -3.57 -5.27
N ALA A 108 -22.83 -4.39 -5.31
CA ALA A 108 -22.65 -5.51 -4.39
C ALA A 108 -21.60 -5.14 -3.34
N PRO A 109 -21.98 -4.95 -2.06
CA PRO A 109 -21.02 -4.60 -1.03
C PRO A 109 -20.02 -5.74 -0.80
N TRP A 110 -18.77 -5.40 -0.47
CA TRP A 110 -17.74 -6.37 -0.09
C TRP A 110 -18.29 -7.39 0.92
N PRO A 111 -18.23 -8.71 0.61
CA PRO A 111 -18.89 -9.72 1.40
C PRO A 111 -18.30 -9.79 2.81
N ILE A 112 -19.18 -9.89 3.81
CA ILE A 112 -18.80 -10.00 5.22
C ILE A 112 -18.40 -11.45 5.50
N THR A 113 -17.15 -11.79 5.18
CA THR A 113 -16.57 -13.12 5.43
C THR A 113 -15.67 -13.17 6.67
N ASP A 114 -15.33 -12.01 7.25
CA ASP A 114 -14.49 -11.84 8.44
C ASP A 114 -15.21 -10.94 9.47
N ASP A 115 -15.19 -11.36 10.74
CA ASP A 115 -15.87 -10.68 11.85
C ASP A 115 -15.21 -9.35 12.22
N ARG A 116 -13.90 -9.24 11.99
CA ARG A 116 -13.08 -8.07 12.32
C ARG A 116 -12.79 -7.19 11.11
N ARG A 117 -12.74 -7.76 9.90
CA ARG A 117 -12.38 -7.05 8.67
C ARG A 117 -13.57 -7.01 7.71
N ASN A 118 -14.36 -5.96 7.83
CA ASN A 118 -15.54 -5.72 7.02
C ASN A 118 -15.74 -4.21 6.82
N ARG A 119 -16.73 -3.82 6.02
CA ARG A 119 -16.97 -2.40 5.67
C ARG A 119 -17.23 -1.52 6.90
N ASN A 120 -17.94 -2.05 7.91
CA ASN A 120 -18.21 -1.31 9.14
C ASN A 120 -16.93 -1.03 9.92
N THR A 121 -16.08 -2.05 10.10
CA THR A 121 -14.82 -1.89 10.82
C THR A 121 -13.81 -1.07 10.03
N LEU A 122 -13.87 -1.08 8.70
CA LEU A 122 -13.04 -0.23 7.83
C LEU A 122 -13.38 1.26 8.03
N VAL A 123 -14.66 1.64 7.90
CA VAL A 123 -15.11 3.02 8.14
C VAL A 123 -14.80 3.45 9.57
N ARG A 124 -15.08 2.58 10.54
CA ARG A 124 -14.77 2.85 11.95
C ARG A 124 -13.28 3.06 12.18
N ALA A 125 -12.41 2.26 11.57
CA ALA A 125 -10.97 2.39 11.71
C ALA A 125 -10.49 3.75 11.17
N LEU A 126 -10.97 4.17 10.00
CA LEU A 126 -10.64 5.46 9.41
C LEU A 126 -11.07 6.62 10.32
N ILE A 127 -12.35 6.65 10.72
CA ILE A 127 -12.88 7.69 11.61
C ILE A 127 -12.11 7.73 12.93
N TRP A 128 -11.90 6.56 13.55
CA TRP A 128 -11.24 6.48 14.85
C TRP A 128 -9.79 6.96 14.77
N TYR A 129 -9.04 6.57 13.73
CA TYR A 129 -7.66 6.99 13.54
C TYR A 129 -7.57 8.52 13.39
N VAL A 130 -8.34 9.08 12.45
CA VAL A 130 -8.36 10.52 12.18
C VAL A 130 -8.82 11.31 13.41
N SER A 131 -9.82 10.82 14.15
CA SER A 131 -10.32 11.52 15.35
C SER A 131 -9.34 11.43 16.53
N HIS A 132 -8.62 10.32 16.67
CA HIS A 132 -7.71 10.09 17.78
C HIS A 132 -6.48 11.01 17.73
N TYR A 133 -5.95 11.23 16.52
CA TYR A 133 -4.82 12.10 16.26
C TYR A 133 -5.28 13.47 15.77
N ASP A 134 -6.27 14.09 16.40
CA ASP A 134 -6.68 15.46 16.08
C ASP A 134 -6.36 16.42 17.23
N PRO A 135 -5.56 17.49 17.01
CA PRO A 135 -4.76 17.75 15.79
C PRO A 135 -3.62 16.73 15.62
N ASP A 136 -3.30 16.36 14.37
CA ASP A 136 -2.27 15.34 14.10
C ASP A 136 -0.89 15.94 14.39
N PRO A 137 -0.13 15.44 15.37
CA PRO A 137 1.20 15.97 15.64
C PRO A 137 2.19 15.66 14.50
N ALA A 138 1.92 14.64 13.67
CA ALA A 138 2.72 14.24 12.54
C ALA A 138 2.20 14.90 11.25
N GLN A 139 2.60 16.15 11.03
CA GLN A 139 2.09 17.01 9.97
C GLN A 139 2.63 16.59 8.59
N THR A 140 1.74 16.34 7.64
CA THR A 140 2.11 15.99 6.25
C THR A 140 2.97 17.08 5.61
N ILE A 141 4.08 16.69 4.99
CA ILE A 141 4.95 17.63 4.27
C ILE A 141 4.26 18.06 2.98
N ILE A 142 4.24 19.38 2.74
CA ILE A 142 3.78 19.95 1.47
C ILE A 142 5.02 20.34 0.64
N PHE A 143 5.10 19.83 -0.58
CA PHE A 143 6.18 20.17 -1.51
C PHE A 143 6.05 21.61 -2.00
N LYS A 144 7.14 22.13 -2.59
CA LYS A 144 7.17 23.50 -3.14
C LYS A 144 6.13 23.75 -4.24
N ASP A 145 5.68 22.69 -4.91
CA ASP A 145 4.64 22.73 -5.94
C ASP A 145 3.21 22.60 -5.38
N GLY A 146 3.06 22.58 -4.05
CA GLY A 146 1.77 22.48 -3.37
C GLY A 146 1.25 21.06 -3.19
N ARG A 147 1.92 20.04 -3.76
CA ARG A 147 1.47 18.65 -3.60
C ARG A 147 1.82 18.11 -2.22
N PRO A 148 0.91 17.39 -1.54
CA PRO A 148 1.21 16.71 -0.30
C PRO A 148 2.08 15.47 -0.54
N ALA A 149 3.01 15.21 0.37
CA ALA A 149 3.96 14.10 0.33
C ALA A 149 3.30 12.77 0.76
N VAL A 150 2.31 12.33 -0.02
CA VAL A 150 1.46 11.16 0.25
C VAL A 150 1.51 10.21 -0.96
N GLU A 151 1.68 8.91 -0.70
CA GLU A 151 1.81 7.84 -1.70
C GLU A 151 2.95 8.11 -2.70
N LEU A 152 4.18 8.26 -2.19
CA LEU A 152 5.35 8.63 -2.96
C LEU A 152 6.11 7.41 -3.48
N SER A 153 6.15 7.27 -4.81
CA SER A 153 6.99 6.29 -5.48
C SER A 153 8.45 6.74 -5.55
N PHE A 154 9.39 5.86 -5.25
CA PHE A 154 10.83 6.12 -5.45
C PHE A 154 11.50 5.02 -6.26
N LYS A 155 12.61 5.37 -6.91
CA LYS A 155 13.53 4.46 -7.59
C LYS A 155 14.96 4.93 -7.33
N ILE A 156 15.80 4.05 -6.80
CA ILE A 156 17.20 4.34 -6.47
C ILE A 156 18.07 3.39 -7.30
N PRO A 157 18.95 3.88 -8.19
CA PRO A 157 19.88 3.03 -8.91
C PRO A 157 20.92 2.47 -7.95
N LEU A 158 21.17 1.17 -8.06
CA LEU A 158 22.24 0.48 -7.37
C LEU A 158 23.55 0.60 -8.16
N PRO A 159 24.72 0.56 -7.49
CA PRO A 159 26.03 0.48 -8.16
C PRO A 159 26.29 -0.90 -8.80
N LEU A 160 25.23 -1.66 -9.11
CA LEU A 160 25.28 -2.98 -9.72
C LEU A 160 24.67 -2.88 -11.12
N GLU A 161 25.40 -3.37 -12.11
CA GLU A 161 24.96 -3.41 -13.50
C GLU A 161 24.20 -4.70 -13.80
N THR A 162 23.14 -4.59 -14.59
CA THR A 162 22.45 -5.69 -15.22
C THR A 162 23.33 -6.26 -16.35
N PRO A 163 23.05 -7.47 -16.85
CA PRO A 163 23.73 -7.99 -18.04
C PRO A 163 23.51 -7.14 -19.31
N THR A 164 22.53 -6.23 -19.32
CA THR A 164 22.27 -5.27 -20.42
C THR A 164 23.06 -3.97 -20.27
N GLY A 165 23.77 -3.77 -19.14
CA GLY A 165 24.54 -2.56 -18.85
C GLY A 165 23.78 -1.45 -18.13
N ASP A 166 22.49 -1.66 -17.83
CA ASP A 166 21.70 -0.74 -17.00
C ASP A 166 21.98 -0.96 -15.51
N HIS A 167 21.57 -0.03 -14.65
CA HIS A 167 21.62 -0.27 -13.20
C HIS A 167 20.40 -1.04 -12.70
N TYR A 168 20.61 -1.98 -11.79
CA TYR A 168 19.49 -2.49 -10.98
C TYR A 168 18.88 -1.35 -10.17
N LEU A 169 17.56 -1.36 -9.99
CA LEU A 169 16.83 -0.35 -9.24
C LEU A 169 16.30 -0.94 -7.93
N LEU A 170 16.40 -0.18 -6.84
CA LEU A 170 15.56 -0.39 -5.65
C LEU A 170 14.36 0.55 -5.71
N CYS A 171 13.15 0.03 -5.50
CA CYS A 171 11.92 0.81 -5.59
C CYS A 171 10.95 0.52 -4.44
N GLY A 172 9.96 1.39 -4.30
CA GLY A 172 8.90 1.26 -3.32
C GLY A 172 7.95 2.44 -3.32
N HIS A 173 6.97 2.39 -2.42
CA HIS A 173 5.91 3.38 -2.24
C HIS A 173 5.84 3.78 -0.76
N ILE A 174 6.17 5.03 -0.45
CA ILE A 174 6.06 5.59 0.90
C ILE A 174 4.63 6.11 1.08
N ASP A 175 3.91 5.63 2.11
CA ASP A 175 2.53 6.08 2.39
C ASP A 175 2.47 7.59 2.66
N ARG A 176 3.34 8.10 3.56
CA ARG A 176 3.32 9.53 3.96
C ARG A 176 4.67 9.99 4.49
N LEU A 177 5.14 11.16 4.06
CA LEU A 177 6.24 11.88 4.73
C LEU A 177 5.67 12.98 5.63
N VAL A 178 6.15 13.01 6.87
CA VAL A 178 5.65 13.91 7.91
C VAL A 178 6.76 14.69 8.57
N ARG A 179 6.44 15.88 9.06
CA ARG A 179 7.23 16.62 10.04
C ARG A 179 6.69 16.30 11.43
N PHE A 180 7.53 15.72 12.27
CA PHE A 180 7.22 15.39 13.65
C PHE A 180 8.45 15.68 14.52
N LEU A 181 8.26 16.44 15.61
CA LEU A 181 9.34 16.92 16.48
C LEU A 181 10.51 17.56 15.69
N ASP A 182 10.16 18.47 14.77
CA ASP A 182 11.09 19.20 13.89
C ASP A 182 11.94 18.36 12.93
N GLN A 183 11.68 17.05 12.85
CA GLN A 183 12.36 16.10 11.97
C GLN A 183 11.43 15.56 10.90
N VAL A 184 12.01 15.09 9.80
CA VAL A 184 11.28 14.39 8.74
C VAL A 184 11.25 12.91 9.07
N TRP A 185 10.05 12.33 9.03
CA TRP A 185 9.84 10.90 9.27
C TRP A 185 9.02 10.29 8.14
N VAL A 186 9.32 9.03 7.84
CA VAL A 186 8.41 8.19 7.08
C VAL A 186 7.35 7.64 8.01
N LEU A 187 6.09 7.82 7.63
CA LEU A 187 4.95 7.21 8.29
C LEU A 187 4.37 6.15 7.37
N ASP A 188 4.15 4.97 7.93
CA ASP A 188 3.59 3.80 7.26
C ASP A 188 2.38 3.34 8.07
N TYR A 189 1.24 3.19 7.39
CA TYR A 189 0.02 2.68 8.00
C TYR A 189 0.07 1.16 8.04
N LYS A 190 -0.40 0.57 9.14
CA LYS A 190 -0.52 -0.88 9.24
C LYS A 190 -1.83 -1.24 9.94
N THR A 191 -2.59 -2.11 9.31
CA THR A 191 -3.80 -2.68 9.92
C THR A 191 -3.46 -4.03 10.56
N THR A 192 -3.83 -4.21 11.82
CA THR A 192 -3.67 -5.48 12.54
C THR A 192 -4.96 -5.85 13.27
N SER A 193 -5.23 -7.14 13.38
CA SER A 193 -6.35 -7.66 14.17
C SER A 193 -6.04 -7.76 15.67
N THR A 194 -4.78 -7.54 16.06
CA THR A 194 -4.31 -7.68 17.44
C THR A 194 -3.75 -6.37 17.96
N THR A 195 -4.03 -6.07 19.23
CA THR A 195 -3.41 -4.94 19.93
C THR A 195 -1.89 -5.14 19.99
N ILE A 196 -1.15 -4.09 19.66
CA ILE A 196 0.30 -4.07 19.79
C ILE A 196 0.65 -4.12 21.28
N ASN A 197 1.39 -5.14 21.70
CA ASN A 197 1.80 -5.36 23.09
C ASN A 197 3.22 -5.94 23.16
N ALA A 198 3.72 -6.24 24.35
CA ALA A 198 5.08 -6.76 24.54
C ALA A 198 5.38 -8.04 23.71
N SER A 199 4.37 -8.88 23.42
CA SER A 199 4.52 -10.08 22.59
C SER A 199 4.77 -9.76 21.12
N TYR A 200 4.26 -8.63 20.62
CA TYR A 200 4.60 -8.14 19.29
C TYR A 200 6.08 -7.74 19.22
N PHE A 201 6.54 -6.93 20.19
CA PHE A 201 7.91 -6.42 20.20
C PHE A 201 8.97 -7.51 20.45
N SER A 202 8.64 -8.57 21.20
CA SER A 202 9.59 -9.68 21.41
C SER A 202 9.86 -10.51 20.16
N LYS A 203 9.01 -10.39 19.13
CA LYS A 203 9.14 -11.05 17.82
C LYS A 203 9.44 -10.08 16.69
N PHE A 204 9.67 -8.81 17.01
CA PHE A 204 9.90 -7.80 16.01
C PHE A 204 11.23 -8.07 15.30
N SER A 205 11.14 -8.33 14.00
CA SER A 205 12.28 -8.39 13.10
C SER A 205 12.13 -7.25 12.11
N PRO A 206 13.12 -6.34 11.98
CA PRO A 206 13.03 -5.21 11.07
C PRO A 206 12.68 -5.67 9.67
N HIS A 207 11.54 -5.19 9.16
CA HIS A 207 11.10 -5.49 7.80
C HIS A 207 11.86 -4.60 6.83
N LEU A 208 12.33 -5.20 5.73
CA LEU A 208 13.14 -4.54 4.70
C LEU A 208 12.48 -3.27 4.15
N GLN A 209 11.15 -3.24 4.09
CA GLN A 209 10.35 -2.07 3.68
C GLN A 209 10.75 -0.77 4.38
N LEU A 210 10.89 -0.78 5.71
CA LEU A 210 11.25 0.43 6.46
C LEU A 210 12.68 0.88 6.19
N SER A 211 13.60 -0.07 5.97
CA SER A 211 14.97 0.24 5.57
C SER A 211 15.03 0.91 4.19
N LEU A 212 14.24 0.43 3.22
CA LEU A 212 14.16 1.06 1.90
C LEU A 212 13.59 2.47 2.00
N TYR A 213 12.53 2.65 2.79
CA TYR A 213 11.93 3.98 2.98
C TYR A 213 12.91 4.96 3.61
N THR A 214 13.66 4.50 4.62
CA THR A 214 14.67 5.33 5.31
C THR A 214 15.81 5.73 4.37
N MET A 215 16.18 4.87 3.43
CA MET A 215 17.20 5.19 2.42
C MET A 215 16.68 6.18 1.35
N ALA A 216 15.38 6.19 1.10
CA ALA A 216 14.75 7.02 0.08
C ALA A 216 14.36 8.43 0.56
N ALA A 217 14.04 8.59 1.85
CA ALA A 217 13.60 9.84 2.47
C ALA A 217 14.77 10.73 2.93
#